data_AF-A0A150G4N8-F1
#
_entry.id   AF-A0A150G4N8-F1
#
_cell.length_a   1.000
_cell.length_b   1.000
_cell.length_c   1.000
_cell.angle_alpha   90.00
_cell.angle_beta   90.00
_cell.angle_gamma   90.00
#
_symmetry.space_group_name_H-M   'P 1'
#
loop_
_entity.id
_entity.type
_entity.pdbx_description
1 polymer ?
#
loop_
_entity_poly.entity_id
_entity_poly.type
_entity_poly.pdbx_seq_one_letter_code
_entity_poly.pdbx_strand_id
1 'polypeptide(L)'
;MVLETGFISLPPRDGMPPLGASPDGLLLAWRDNPSKGGEPVRIALEFKSRFPFTKVSGKENGEDSYVWAPHKRFPDIMPPTHYAQVQLSMLAAQATSCLYLENTVQKTNVRVVPYDPVWLEAAIGEEPTAVAGPGAAASGPTTGGEWSAQ
;
A
#
# COMPACT_ATOMS: atom_id res chain seq x y z
N MET A 1 -5.17 -15.32 -22.18
CA MET A 1 -4.95 -14.65 -20.88
C MET A 1 -4.19 -15.61 -20.01
N VAL A 2 -3.03 -15.19 -19.50
CA VAL A 2 -2.20 -15.99 -18.59
C VAL A 2 -2.16 -15.24 -17.26
N LEU A 3 -2.28 -15.97 -16.16
CA LEU A 3 -2.17 -15.47 -14.79
C LEU A 3 -0.91 -16.05 -14.15
N GLU A 4 0.03 -15.20 -13.78
CA GLU A 4 1.22 -15.58 -13.02
C GLU A 4 1.09 -15.07 -11.58
N THR A 5 1.63 -15.82 -10.62
CA THR A 5 1.63 -15.44 -9.19
C THR A 5 3.01 -15.67 -8.59
N GLY A 6 3.39 -14.87 -7.61
CA GLY A 6 4.66 -15.02 -6.89
C GLY A 6 5.31 -13.68 -6.53
N PHE A 7 6.37 -13.78 -5.73
CA PHE A 7 7.21 -12.64 -5.39
C PHE A 7 8.08 -12.24 -6.59
N ILE A 8 8.08 -10.97 -6.91
CA ILE A 8 8.88 -10.35 -7.96
C ILE A 8 9.88 -9.42 -7.30
N SER A 9 11.15 -9.82 -7.33
CA SER A 9 12.26 -8.98 -6.88
C SER A 9 12.51 -7.85 -7.87
N LEU A 10 12.72 -6.64 -7.36
CA LEU A 10 13.27 -5.55 -8.16
C LEU A 10 14.78 -5.76 -8.37
N PRO A 11 15.35 -5.24 -9.47
CA PRO A 11 16.79 -5.18 -9.62
C PRO A 11 17.44 -4.46 -8.42
N PRO A 12 18.62 -4.90 -7.95
CA PRO A 12 19.35 -4.19 -6.90
C PRO A 12 19.61 -2.74 -7.30
N ARG A 13 19.56 -1.83 -6.31
CA ARG A 13 19.92 -0.42 -6.48
C ARG A 13 20.81 0.00 -5.33
N ASP A 14 21.93 0.66 -5.65
CA ASP A 14 22.92 1.08 -4.65
C ASP A 14 22.27 1.94 -3.57
N GLY A 15 22.62 1.67 -2.31
CA GLY A 15 22.08 2.39 -1.15
C GLY A 15 20.67 1.97 -0.70
N MET A 16 20.00 1.03 -1.38
CA MET A 16 18.70 0.51 -0.96
C MET A 16 18.74 -0.97 -0.58
N PRO A 17 17.95 -1.41 0.42
CA PRO A 17 17.75 -2.82 0.68
C PRO A 17 17.08 -3.52 -0.52
N PRO A 18 17.17 -4.85 -0.64
CA PRO A 18 16.41 -5.59 -1.64
C PRO A 18 14.92 -5.28 -1.53
N LEU A 19 14.33 -4.80 -2.62
CA LEU A 19 12.90 -4.51 -2.72
C LEU A 19 12.23 -5.54 -3.63
N GLY A 20 10.93 -5.72 -3.42
CA GLY A 20 10.10 -6.51 -4.30
C GLY A 20 8.65 -6.42 -3.91
N ALA A 21 7.79 -7.05 -4.70
CA ALA A 21 6.37 -7.09 -4.47
C ALA A 21 5.82 -8.47 -4.80
N SER A 22 4.69 -8.83 -4.19
CA SER A 22 3.95 -10.04 -4.52
C SER A 22 2.53 -9.64 -4.89
N PRO A 23 2.28 -9.16 -6.12
CA PRO A 23 0.92 -8.92 -6.57
C PRO A 23 0.11 -10.22 -6.45
N ASP A 24 -1.18 -10.12 -6.17
CA ASP A 24 -2.08 -11.27 -6.09
C ASP A 24 -2.20 -12.00 -7.44
N GLY A 25 -1.84 -11.31 -8.52
CA GLY A 25 -1.52 -11.92 -9.80
C GLY A 25 -1.03 -10.94 -10.85
N LEU A 26 -0.50 -11.49 -11.94
CA LEU A 26 -0.07 -10.76 -13.12
C LEU A 26 -0.85 -11.25 -14.33
N LEU A 27 -1.61 -10.35 -14.94
CA LEU A 27 -2.37 -10.62 -16.15
C LEU A 27 -1.56 -10.22 -17.37
N LEU A 28 -1.44 -11.14 -18.32
CA LEU A 28 -0.96 -10.85 -19.67
C LEU A 28 -2.15 -10.69 -20.63
N ALA A 29 -2.34 -9.47 -21.12
CA ALA A 29 -3.41 -9.10 -22.04
C ALA A 29 -2.84 -8.65 -23.39
N TRP A 30 -3.37 -9.18 -24.48
CA TRP A 30 -3.01 -8.71 -25.82
C TRP A 30 -4.06 -7.70 -26.28
N ARG A 31 -3.62 -6.56 -26.83
CA ARG A 31 -4.53 -5.60 -27.47
C ARG A 31 -5.19 -6.18 -28.72
N ASP A 32 -4.49 -7.07 -29.42
CA ASP A 32 -4.92 -7.76 -30.63
C ASP A 32 -4.84 -9.29 -30.47
N ASN A 33 -5.14 -10.04 -31.54
CA ASN A 33 -5.03 -11.50 -31.53
C ASN A 33 -3.57 -11.94 -31.21
N PRO A 34 -3.33 -12.75 -30.15
CA PRO A 34 -2.00 -13.23 -29.77
C PRO A 34 -1.23 -13.90 -30.91
N SER A 35 -1.94 -14.54 -31.85
CA SER A 35 -1.34 -15.21 -33.00
C SER A 35 -0.71 -14.25 -34.04
N LYS A 36 -0.87 -12.93 -33.87
CA LYS A 36 -0.31 -11.90 -34.75
C LYS A 36 1.00 -11.29 -34.25
N GLY A 37 1.59 -11.83 -33.16
CA GLY A 37 2.94 -11.46 -32.71
C GLY A 37 3.04 -10.10 -32.01
N GLY A 38 1.95 -9.61 -31.39
CA GLY A 38 1.99 -8.41 -30.56
C GLY A 38 2.53 -8.69 -29.16
N GLU A 39 3.27 -7.73 -28.60
CA GLU A 39 3.73 -7.78 -27.20
C GLU A 39 2.54 -7.69 -26.24
N PRO A 40 2.46 -8.57 -25.22
CA PRO A 40 1.41 -8.49 -24.21
C PRO A 40 1.60 -7.26 -23.32
N VAL A 41 0.49 -6.63 -22.95
CA VAL A 41 0.44 -5.64 -21.88
C VAL A 41 0.33 -6.39 -20.55
N ARG A 42 1.20 -6.00 -19.61
CA ARG A 42 1.21 -6.50 -18.23
C ARG A 42 0.26 -5.67 -17.37
N ILE A 43 -0.67 -6.33 -16.69
CA ILE A 43 -1.60 -5.70 -15.75
C ILE A 43 -1.46 -6.40 -14.40
N ALA A 44 -1.07 -5.66 -13.37
CA ALA A 44 -1.00 -6.18 -12.00
C ALA A 44 -2.40 -6.38 -11.42
N LEU A 45 -2.56 -7.34 -10.52
CA LEU A 45 -3.78 -7.57 -9.76
C LEU A 45 -3.48 -7.42 -8.27
N GLU A 46 -4.33 -6.66 -7.58
CA GLU A 46 -4.30 -6.50 -6.13
C GLU A 46 -5.71 -6.72 -5.58
N PHE A 47 -5.89 -7.80 -4.84
CA PHE A 47 -7.14 -8.27 -4.29
C PHE A 47 -7.16 -8.10 -2.77
N LYS A 48 -8.06 -7.25 -2.29
CA LYS A 48 -8.28 -7.03 -0.87
C LYS A 48 -9.62 -7.65 -0.45
N SER A 49 -9.54 -8.70 0.36
CA SER A 49 -10.68 -9.21 1.13
C SER A 49 -10.50 -8.79 2.58
N ARG A 50 -11.16 -7.69 2.97
CA ARG A 50 -11.06 -7.17 4.34
C ARG A 50 -11.73 -8.13 5.31
N PHE A 51 -11.08 -8.37 6.44
CA PHE A 51 -11.62 -9.24 7.49
C PHE A 51 -12.97 -8.66 7.96
N PRO A 52 -14.06 -9.43 7.92
CA PRO A 52 -15.41 -8.88 8.14
C PRO A 52 -15.76 -8.73 9.62
N PHE A 53 -14.77 -8.76 10.52
CA PHE A 53 -14.97 -8.58 11.95
C PHE A 53 -14.14 -7.41 12.46
N THR A 54 -14.71 -6.65 13.39
CA THR A 54 -14.01 -5.57 14.11
C THR A 54 -13.75 -6.02 15.54
N LYS A 55 -12.52 -5.77 16.01
CA LYS A 55 -12.14 -6.00 17.40
C LYS A 55 -12.84 -4.97 18.29
N VAL A 56 -13.60 -5.45 19.27
CA VAL A 56 -14.26 -4.65 20.30
C VAL A 56 -13.63 -5.05 21.63
N SER A 57 -12.82 -4.15 22.20
CA SER A 57 -12.25 -4.36 23.53
C SER A 57 -13.35 -4.27 24.57
N GLY A 58 -13.54 -5.34 25.33
CA GLY A 58 -14.56 -5.43 26.38
C GLY A 58 -14.31 -4.38 27.44
N LYS A 59 -15.26 -3.46 27.63
CA LYS A 59 -15.16 -2.38 28.63
C LYS A 59 -15.30 -2.85 30.08
N GLU A 60 -15.60 -4.13 30.33
CA GLU A 60 -15.89 -4.62 31.70
C GLU A 60 -15.06 -5.83 32.16
N ASN A 61 -14.62 -6.73 31.25
CA ASN A 61 -13.92 -7.97 31.64
C ASN A 61 -12.52 -8.14 31.03
N GLY A 62 -11.99 -7.15 30.29
CA GLY A 62 -10.64 -7.21 29.71
C GLY A 62 -10.45 -8.21 28.54
N GLU A 63 -11.49 -8.95 28.16
CA GLU A 63 -11.45 -9.81 26.98
C GLU A 63 -11.71 -9.03 25.69
N ASP A 64 -10.86 -9.26 24.71
CA ASP A 64 -11.06 -8.77 23.36
C ASP A 64 -12.09 -9.65 22.63
N SER A 65 -13.18 -9.04 22.18
CA SER A 65 -14.20 -9.72 21.38
C SER A 65 -14.10 -9.28 19.92
N TYR A 66 -14.55 -10.12 18.99
CA TYR A 66 -14.67 -9.76 17.57
C TYR A 66 -16.14 -9.76 17.18
N VAL A 67 -16.62 -8.62 16.69
CA VAL A 67 -18.01 -8.46 16.25
C VAL A 67 -18.06 -8.41 14.73
N TRP A 68 -19.01 -9.13 14.15
CA TRP A 68 -19.27 -9.11 12.70
C TRP A 68 -19.62 -7.68 12.26
N ALA A 69 -18.76 -7.11 11.40
CA ALA A 69 -18.82 -5.74 10.91
C ALA A 69 -18.42 -5.71 9.43
N PRO A 70 -19.24 -6.30 8.53
CA PRO A 70 -18.89 -6.43 7.14
C PRO A 70 -18.84 -5.05 6.48
N HIS A 71 -17.82 -4.82 5.67
CA HIS A 71 -17.76 -3.62 4.86
C HIS A 71 -18.81 -3.68 3.75
N LYS A 72 -19.75 -2.75 3.83
CA LYS A 72 -20.89 -2.64 2.90
C LYS A 72 -20.61 -1.72 1.71
N ARG A 73 -19.57 -0.89 1.80
CA ARG A 73 -19.24 0.10 0.77
C ARG A 73 -17.75 0.14 0.52
N PHE A 74 -17.44 0.33 -0.75
CA PHE A 74 -16.10 0.56 -1.25
C PHE A 74 -15.76 2.04 -1.03
N PRO A 75 -14.68 2.38 -0.30
CA PRO A 75 -14.35 3.77 -0.02
C PRO A 75 -13.99 4.50 -1.31
N ASP A 76 -14.58 5.66 -1.60
CA ASP A 76 -14.39 6.39 -2.87
C ASP A 76 -12.92 6.70 -3.16
N ILE A 77 -12.13 6.91 -2.11
CA ILE A 77 -10.70 7.17 -2.17
C ILE A 77 -9.94 5.90 -1.77
N MET A 78 -8.93 5.54 -2.55
CA MET A 78 -8.00 4.45 -2.20
C MET A 78 -7.16 4.86 -0.98
N PRO A 79 -6.98 3.99 0.03
CA PRO A 79 -6.08 4.27 1.14
C PRO A 79 -4.66 4.56 0.63
N PRO A 80 -3.95 5.60 1.14
CA PRO A 80 -2.60 5.94 0.67
C PRO A 80 -1.60 4.79 0.74
N THR A 81 -1.70 3.95 1.78
CA THR A 81 -0.87 2.74 1.93
C THR A 81 -1.13 1.71 0.84
N HIS A 82 -2.38 1.57 0.40
CA HIS A 82 -2.74 0.67 -0.70
C HIS A 82 -2.27 1.25 -2.04
N TYR A 83 -2.34 2.57 -2.21
CA TYR A 83 -1.81 3.22 -3.41
C TYR A 83 -0.31 2.97 -3.55
N ALA A 84 0.46 3.16 -2.47
CA ALA A 84 1.89 2.85 -2.43
C ALA A 84 2.18 1.38 -2.76
N GLN A 85 1.43 0.44 -2.16
CA GLN A 85 1.54 -0.99 -2.47
C GLN A 85 1.28 -1.25 -3.96
N VAL A 86 0.20 -0.71 -4.52
CA VAL A 86 -0.18 -0.88 -5.92
C VAL A 86 0.90 -0.35 -6.87
N GLN A 87 1.45 0.84 -6.59
CA GLN A 87 2.54 1.41 -7.39
C GLN A 87 3.80 0.55 -7.34
N LEU A 88 4.18 0.04 -6.16
CA LEU A 88 5.32 -0.87 -6.03
C LEU A 88 5.11 -2.20 -6.76
N SER A 89 3.90 -2.78 -6.66
CA SER A 89 3.52 -4.00 -7.40
C SER A 89 3.61 -3.80 -8.92
N MET A 90 3.17 -2.64 -9.43
CA MET A 90 3.30 -2.31 -10.85
C MET A 90 4.76 -2.11 -11.27
N LEU A 91 5.58 -1.43 -10.45
CA LEU A 91 7.00 -1.26 -10.70
C LEU A 91 7.72 -2.62 -10.79
N ALA A 92 7.49 -3.51 -9.82
CA ALA A 92 8.09 -4.85 -9.79
C ALA A 92 7.67 -5.69 -11.00
N ALA A 93 6.38 -5.66 -11.34
CA ALA A 93 5.84 -6.45 -12.45
C ALA A 93 6.12 -5.84 -13.84
N GLN A 94 6.66 -4.62 -13.92
CA GLN A 94 6.71 -3.82 -15.15
C GLN A 94 5.32 -3.67 -15.80
N ALA A 95 4.30 -3.47 -14.96
CA ALA A 95 2.91 -3.30 -15.38
C ALA A 95 2.58 -1.81 -15.56
N THR A 96 1.75 -1.49 -16.55
CA THR A 96 1.32 -0.10 -16.82
C THR A 96 0.06 0.29 -16.06
N SER A 97 -0.64 -0.70 -15.50
CA SER A 97 -1.86 -0.52 -14.74
C SER A 97 -2.07 -1.68 -13.77
N CYS A 98 -2.86 -1.43 -12.74
CA CYS A 98 -3.31 -2.43 -11.78
C CYS A 98 -4.84 -2.50 -11.76
N LEU A 99 -5.39 -3.72 -11.74
CA LEU A 99 -6.77 -3.94 -11.30
C LEU A 99 -6.76 -4.11 -9.79
N TYR A 100 -7.27 -3.11 -9.10
CA TYR A 100 -7.46 -3.13 -7.66
C TYR A 100 -8.88 -3.61 -7.35
N LEU A 101 -8.97 -4.79 -6.75
CA LEU A 101 -10.23 -5.47 -6.42
C LEU A 101 -10.46 -5.43 -4.91
N GLU A 102 -11.62 -4.91 -4.49
CA GLU A 102 -12.07 -5.06 -3.10
C GLU A 102 -13.31 -5.94 -3.06
N ASN A 103 -13.18 -7.07 -2.38
CA ASN A 103 -14.30 -7.94 -2.12
C ASN A 103 -15.09 -7.46 -0.89
N THR A 104 -16.39 -7.29 -1.09
CA THR A 104 -17.36 -7.04 -0.01
C THR A 104 -18.28 -8.25 0.12
N VAL A 105 -19.06 -8.31 1.20
CA VAL A 105 -20.05 -9.38 1.37
C VAL A 105 -21.16 -9.39 0.29
N GLN A 106 -21.30 -8.32 -0.50
CA GLN A 106 -22.34 -8.19 -1.53
C GLN A 106 -21.80 -8.32 -2.94
N LYS A 107 -20.58 -7.84 -3.19
CA LYS A 107 -19.99 -7.76 -4.53
C LYS A 107 -18.48 -7.54 -4.47
N THR A 108 -17.81 -7.80 -5.58
CA THR A 108 -16.43 -7.35 -5.83
C THR A 108 -16.47 -6.03 -6.60
N ASN A 109 -15.78 -5.01 -6.08
CA ASN A 109 -15.59 -3.74 -6.78
C ASN A 109 -14.21 -3.73 -7.42
N VAL A 110 -14.09 -3.17 -8.62
CA VAL A 110 -12.84 -3.10 -9.38
C VAL A 110 -12.52 -1.65 -9.71
N ARG A 111 -11.27 -1.24 -9.47
CA ARG A 111 -10.70 0.03 -9.95
C ARG A 111 -9.50 -0.26 -10.83
N VAL A 112 -9.38 0.50 -11.91
CA VAL A 112 -8.15 0.55 -12.70
C VAL A 112 -7.29 1.67 -12.13
N VAL A 113 -6.10 1.34 -11.67
CA VAL A 113 -5.10 2.30 -11.18
C VAL A 113 -3.99 2.41 -12.22
N PRO A 114 -3.70 3.60 -12.77
CA PRO A 114 -2.59 3.79 -13.68
C PRO A 114 -1.25 3.78 -12.91
N TYR A 115 -0.19 3.34 -13.59
CA TYR A 115 1.17 3.55 -13.11
C TYR A 115 1.49 5.05 -13.05
N ASP A 116 2.04 5.49 -11.92
CA ASP A 116 2.34 6.90 -11.65
C ASP A 116 3.85 7.08 -11.37
N PRO A 117 4.66 7.35 -12.42
CA PRO A 117 6.10 7.48 -12.27
C PRO A 117 6.50 8.69 -11.42
N VAL A 118 5.71 9.78 -11.45
CA VAL A 118 6.02 11.01 -10.70
C VAL A 118 5.87 10.77 -9.21
N TRP A 119 4.81 10.09 -8.79
CA TRP A 119 4.62 9.73 -7.39
C TRP A 119 5.71 8.79 -6.88
N LEU A 120 6.09 7.79 -7.69
CA LEU A 120 7.14 6.82 -7.34
C LEU A 120 8.53 7.47 -7.21
N GLU A 121 8.88 8.37 -8.13
CA GLU A 121 10.13 9.13 -8.06
C GLU A 121 10.18 10.02 -6.82
N ALA A 122 9.08 10.69 -6.47
CA ALA A 122 8.99 11.46 -5.23
C ALA A 122 9.12 10.57 -3.98
N ALA A 123 8.49 9.39 -3.97
CA ALA A 123 8.54 8.46 -2.84
C ALA A 123 9.90 7.77 -2.64
N ILE A 124 10.67 7.57 -3.73
CA ILE A 124 12.00 6.95 -3.69
C ILE A 124 13.13 8.00 -3.58
N GLY A 125 12.88 9.21 -4.07
CA GLY A 125 13.87 10.29 -4.20
C GLY A 125 14.15 11.09 -2.93
N GLU A 126 13.37 10.90 -1.87
CA GLU A 126 13.65 11.54 -0.58
C GLU A 126 14.52 10.62 0.30
N GLU A 127 15.75 11.06 0.55
CA GLU A 127 16.48 10.64 1.77
C GLU A 127 15.51 10.83 2.95
N PRO A 128 15.30 9.81 3.81
CA PRO A 128 14.40 9.96 4.93
C PRO A 128 14.94 11.06 5.83
N THR A 129 14.37 12.26 5.77
CA THR A 129 14.49 13.21 6.88
C THR A 129 13.94 12.48 8.08
N ALA A 130 14.84 12.12 9.00
CA ALA A 130 14.49 11.49 10.25
C ALA A 130 13.33 12.28 10.87
N VAL A 131 12.13 11.70 10.79
CA VAL A 131 11.00 12.21 11.56
C VAL A 131 11.40 11.92 12.99
N ALA A 132 11.90 12.95 13.69
CA ALA A 132 12.08 12.89 15.12
C ALA A 132 10.77 12.38 15.70
N GLY A 133 10.80 11.21 16.33
CA GLY A 133 9.65 10.68 17.04
C GLY A 133 9.13 11.70 18.06
N PRO A 134 7.89 11.55 18.55
CA PRO A 134 7.36 12.44 19.58
C PRO A 134 8.17 12.21 20.87
N GLY A 135 9.23 12.99 21.05
CA GLY A 135 10.23 12.74 22.08
C GLY A 135 11.52 13.53 21.89
N ALA A 136 11.44 14.81 21.54
CA ALA A 136 12.54 15.74 21.72
C ALA A 136 11.98 17.03 22.31
N ALA A 137 11.99 17.08 23.65
CA ALA A 137 11.73 18.29 24.40
C ALA A 137 12.65 19.40 23.87
N ALA A 138 12.05 20.52 23.50
CA ALA A 138 12.76 21.73 23.14
C ALA A 138 13.79 22.05 24.23
N SER A 139 15.07 21.87 23.91
CA SER A 139 16.17 22.30 24.77
C SER A 139 16.32 23.81 24.58
N GLY A 140 15.48 24.57 25.28
CA GLY A 140 15.71 26.01 25.46
C GLY A 140 16.96 26.23 26.33
N PRO A 141 17.69 27.34 26.13
CA PRO A 141 18.89 27.62 26.91
C PRO A 141 18.52 27.92 28.37
N THR A 142 19.06 27.13 29.30
CA THR A 142 19.00 27.43 30.74
C THR A 142 20.16 28.32 31.13
N THR A 143 19.89 29.62 31.26
CA THR A 143 20.71 30.53 32.07
C THR A 143 19.83 31.30 33.05
N GLY A 144 19.97 30.96 34.33
CA GLY A 144 19.97 31.87 35.48
C GLY A 144 18.68 32.60 35.87
N GLY A 145 18.21 32.37 37.10
CA GLY A 145 17.33 33.30 37.80
C GLY A 145 16.52 32.67 38.93
N GLU A 146 17.09 32.64 40.14
CA GLU A 146 16.40 32.42 41.41
C GLU A 146 15.23 33.39 41.56
N TRP A 147 14.01 32.94 41.89
CA TRP A 147 13.04 33.75 42.66
C TRP A 147 12.16 32.88 43.55
N SER A 148 12.07 33.32 44.81
CA SER A 148 11.48 32.68 45.98
C SER A 148 9.95 32.55 45.94
N ALA A 149 9.44 31.56 46.67
CA ALA A 149 8.03 31.35 46.94
C ALA A 149 7.48 32.39 47.95
N GLN A 150 6.27 32.89 47.67
CA GLN A 150 5.27 33.32 48.65
C GLN A 150 3.94 32.67 48.29
#